data_AF-A0A5D3KUB4-F1
#
_entry.id   AF-A0A5D3KUB4-F1
#
_cell.length_a   1.000
_cell.length_b   1.000
_cell.length_c   1.000
_cell.angle_alpha   90.00
_cell.angle_beta   90.00
_cell.angle_gamma   90.00
#
_symmetry.space_group_name_H-M   'P 1'
#
loop_
_entity.id
_entity.type
_entity.pdbx_description
1 polymer ?
#
loop_
_entity_poly.entity_id
_entity_poly.type
_entity_poly.pdbx_seq_one_letter_code
_entity_poly.pdbx_strand_id
1 'polypeptide(L)'
;MSLTIGIAALLIAIVLVIVGHFFPFGIPLTFVGIGLIASLIYDTRYKPASKQPIEPGWVDTGERFIDPETNKRVAVFMRPETGERSYREL
;
A
#
# COMPACT_ATOMS: atom_id res chain seq x y z
N MET A 1 -8.83 0.39 9.52
CA MET A 1 -9.09 1.69 10.17
C MET A 1 -9.03 2.85 9.18
N SER A 2 -8.00 2.94 8.32
CA SER A 2 -7.93 3.95 7.24
C SER A 2 -9.13 3.90 6.28
N LEU A 3 -9.60 2.71 5.90
CA LEU A 3 -10.77 2.55 5.01
C LEU A 3 -12.05 3.17 5.58
N THR A 4 -12.38 2.84 6.83
CA THR A 4 -13.60 3.33 7.49
C THR A 4 -13.58 4.85 7.65
N ILE A 5 -12.41 5.40 7.96
CA ILE A 5 -12.21 6.86 8.07
C ILE A 5 -12.32 7.51 6.68
N GLY A 6 -11.73 6.91 5.63
CA GLY A 6 -11.82 7.41 4.27
C GLY A 6 -13.26 7.45 3.75
N ILE A 7 -14.04 6.38 3.97
CA ILE A 7 -15.46 6.33 3.60
C ILE A 7 -16.26 7.40 4.36
N ALA A 8 -16.06 7.51 5.68
CA ALA A 8 -16.74 8.54 6.47
C ALA A 8 -16.40 9.96 5.99
N ALA A 9 -15.13 10.23 5.67
CA ALA A 9 -14.69 11.51 5.12
C ALA A 9 -15.36 11.83 3.78
N LEU A 10 -15.50 10.84 2.88
CA LEU A 10 -16.20 11.02 1.61
C LEU A 10 -17.69 11.30 1.79
N LEU A 11 -18.37 10.58 2.70
CA LEU A 11 -19.79 10.83 2.99
C LEU A 11 -20.02 12.24 3.53
N ILE A 12 -19.18 12.70 4.45
CA ILE A 12 -19.24 14.07 4.99
C ILE A 12 -18.96 15.10 3.89
N ALA A 13 -17.96 14.85 3.04
CA ALA A 13 -17.63 15.74 1.93
C ALA A 13 -18.82 15.88 0.96
N ILE A 14 -19.52 14.78 0.65
CA ILE A 14 -20.72 14.81 -0.21
C ILE A 14 -21.81 15.70 0.40
N VAL A 15 -22.09 15.55 1.70
CA VAL A 15 -23.09 16.37 2.39
C VAL A 15 -22.70 17.86 2.35
N LEU A 16 -21.44 18.19 2.60
CA LEU A 16 -20.95 19.57 2.55
C LEU A 16 -21.08 20.18 1.16
N VAL A 17 -20.79 19.42 0.11
CA VAL A 17 -20.95 19.86 -1.28
C VAL A 17 -22.42 20.09 -1.63
N ILE A 18 -23.33 19.21 -1.20
CA ILE A 18 -24.78 19.37 -1.41
C ILE A 18 -25.33 20.62 -0.70
N VAL A 19 -24.84 20.91 0.51
CA VAL A 19 -25.24 22.08 1.32
C VAL A 19 -24.48 23.36 0.90
N GLY A 20 -23.75 23.34 -0.21
CA GLY A 20 -23.09 24.52 -0.79
C GLY A 20 -21.77 24.93 -0.11
N HIS A 21 -21.25 24.13 0.81
CA HIS A 21 -19.99 24.38 1.52
C HIS A 21 -18.80 23.77 0.76
N PHE A 22 -18.58 24.22 -0.48
CA PHE A 22 -17.53 23.70 -1.37
C PHE A 22 -16.12 23.99 -0.86
N PHE A 23 -15.79 25.26 -0.60
CA PHE A 23 -14.51 25.69 -0.05
C PHE A 23 -14.76 26.52 1.22
N PRO A 24 -13.99 26.31 2.31
CA PRO A 24 -12.77 25.51 2.43
C PRO A 24 -12.96 24.05 2.90
N PHE A 25 -14.19 23.51 2.89
CA PHE A 25 -14.47 22.23 3.57
C PHE A 25 -14.73 21.06 2.62
N GLY A 26 -15.74 21.13 1.75
CA GLY A 26 -16.16 20.01 0.90
C GLY A 26 -15.04 19.48 0.00
N ILE A 27 -14.41 20.37 -0.78
CA ILE A 27 -13.34 20.00 -1.74
C ILE A 27 -12.12 19.40 -1.02
N PRO A 28 -11.51 20.04 0.00
CA PRO A 28 -10.36 19.46 0.67
C PRO A 28 -10.65 18.12 1.34
N LEU A 29 -11.84 17.97 1.93
CA LEU A 29 -12.22 16.72 2.59
C LEU A 29 -12.40 15.56 1.61
N THR A 30 -12.84 15.83 0.38
CA THR A 30 -12.85 14.83 -0.71
C THR A 30 -11.44 14.30 -0.99
N PHE A 31 -10.45 15.17 -1.09
CA PHE A 31 -9.05 14.75 -1.32
C PHE A 31 -8.49 13.93 -0.17
N VAL A 32 -8.83 14.27 1.09
CA VAL A 32 -8.46 13.47 2.26
C VAL A 32 -9.08 12.07 2.19
N GLY A 33 -10.38 11.98 1.90
CA GLY A 33 -11.06 10.69 1.77
C GLY A 33 -10.48 9.80 0.67
N ILE A 34 -10.22 10.38 -0.52
CA ILE A 34 -9.56 9.68 -1.63
C ILE A 34 -8.16 9.23 -1.24
N GLY A 35 -7.36 10.10 -0.62
CA GLY A 35 -5.99 9.80 -0.21
C GLY A 35 -5.91 8.62 0.78
N LEU A 36 -6.83 8.56 1.74
CA LEU A 36 -6.90 7.47 2.72
C LEU A 36 -7.32 6.13 2.11
N ILE A 37 -8.16 6.14 1.07
CA ILE A 37 -8.53 4.93 0.35
C ILE A 37 -7.40 4.51 -0.59
N ALA A 38 -6.76 5.46 -1.28
CA ALA A 38 -5.62 5.22 -2.15
C ALA A 38 -4.42 4.66 -1.36
N SER A 39 -4.18 5.14 -0.14
CA SER A 39 -3.12 4.60 0.72
C SER A 39 -3.35 3.15 1.08
N LEU A 40 -4.60 2.72 1.28
CA LEU A 40 -4.91 1.30 1.49
C LEU A 40 -4.60 0.45 0.25
N ILE A 41 -4.92 0.95 -0.95
CA ILE A 41 -4.59 0.25 -2.20
C ILE A 41 -3.07 0.14 -2.34
N TYR A 42 -2.35 1.21 -2.01
CA TYR A 42 -0.88 1.21 -2.00
C TYR A 42 -0.33 0.22 -0.96
N ASP A 43 -0.89 0.19 0.24
CA ASP A 43 -0.48 -0.72 1.32
C ASP A 43 -0.74 -2.19 0.95
N THR A 44 -1.83 -2.49 0.22
CA THR A 44 -2.07 -3.85 -0.31
C THR A 44 -1.05 -4.26 -1.38
N ARG A 45 -0.44 -3.30 -2.10
CA ARG A 45 0.66 -3.55 -3.04
C ARG A 45 2.02 -3.76 -2.34
N TYR A 46 2.13 -3.42 -1.05
CA TYR A 46 3.32 -3.55 -0.19
C TYR A 46 3.20 -4.66 0.86
N LYS A 47 2.22 -5.57 0.73
CA LYS A 47 2.13 -6.73 1.62
C LYS A 47 3.46 -7.51 1.66
N PRO A 48 3.85 -8.02 2.84
CA PRO A 48 5.08 -8.80 3.01
C PRO A 48 5.12 -9.95 2.01
N ALA A 49 6.32 -10.22 1.51
CA ALA A 49 6.54 -11.18 0.45
C ALA A 49 6.12 -12.58 0.88
N SER A 50 5.03 -13.05 0.28
CA SER A 50 4.58 -14.44 0.26
C SER A 50 4.10 -15.04 1.59
N LYS A 51 3.10 -15.93 1.46
CA LYS A 51 2.71 -16.91 2.46
C LYS A 51 3.65 -18.14 2.48
N GLN A 52 4.78 -18.10 1.77
CA GLN A 52 5.70 -19.22 1.76
C GLN A 52 6.64 -19.10 2.96
N PRO A 53 6.75 -20.15 3.81
CA PRO A 53 7.68 -20.15 4.91
C PRO A 53 9.08 -19.99 4.32
N ILE A 54 9.70 -18.86 4.60
CA ILE A 54 11.11 -18.72 4.32
C ILE A 54 11.84 -19.61 5.33
N GLU A 55 12.83 -20.36 4.87
CA GLU A 55 13.71 -21.08 5.78
C GLU A 55 14.23 -20.12 6.86
N PRO A 56 14.44 -20.58 8.11
CA PRO A 56 14.96 -19.72 9.17
C PRO A 56 16.24 -18.98 8.74
N GLY A 57 16.30 -17.67 9.00
CA GLY A 57 17.49 -16.84 8.76
C GLY A 57 17.41 -15.89 7.55
N TRP A 58 16.34 -15.92 6.76
CA TRP A 58 16.15 -14.95 5.69
C TRP A 58 15.25 -13.80 6.12
N VAL A 59 15.68 -12.57 5.83
CA VAL A 59 14.99 -11.33 6.17
C VAL A 59 14.53 -10.63 4.89
N ASP A 60 13.26 -10.21 4.86
CA ASP A 60 12.73 -9.39 3.77
C ASP A 60 13.38 -8.00 3.81
N THR A 61 14.05 -7.61 2.73
CA THR A 61 14.71 -6.29 2.64
C THR A 61 13.72 -5.17 2.34
N GLY A 62 12.49 -5.50 1.91
CA GLY A 62 11.52 -4.54 1.40
C GLY A 62 11.77 -4.12 -0.06
N GLU A 63 12.89 -4.53 -0.66
CA GLU A 63 13.16 -4.27 -2.09
C GLU A 63 12.22 -5.11 -2.97
N ARG A 64 11.65 -4.46 -3.99
CA ARG A 64 10.71 -5.03 -4.96
C ARG A 64 11.02 -4.50 -6.36
N PHE A 65 11.04 -5.37 -7.36
CA PHE A 65 11.20 -4.98 -8.76
C PHE A 65 10.37 -5.87 -9.69
N ILE A 66 10.22 -5.44 -10.94
CA ILE A 66 9.67 -6.28 -12.02
C ILE A 66 10.85 -6.90 -12.74
N ASP A 67 10.88 -8.23 -12.77
CA ASP A 67 11.87 -8.95 -13.55
C ASP A 67 11.54 -8.78 -15.04
N PRO A 68 12.44 -8.20 -15.86
CA PRO A 68 12.19 -7.98 -17.29
C PRO A 68 12.07 -9.27 -18.10
N GLU A 69 12.63 -10.39 -17.63
CA GLU A 69 12.57 -11.67 -18.35
C GLU A 69 11.23 -12.37 -18.17
N THR A 70 10.69 -12.34 -16.96
CA THR A 70 9.43 -13.02 -16.61
C THR A 70 8.23 -12.08 -16.54
N ASN A 71 8.46 -10.77 -16.50
CA ASN A 71 7.48 -9.71 -16.22
C ASN A 71 6.74 -9.92 -14.88
N LYS A 72 7.32 -10.71 -13.97
CA LYS A 72 6.77 -10.97 -12.65
C LYS A 72 7.37 -10.04 -11.62
N ARG A 73 6.63 -9.84 -10.54
CA ARG A 73 7.11 -9.06 -9.41
C ARG A 73 7.99 -9.95 -8.54
N VAL A 74 9.17 -9.45 -8.20
CA VAL A 74 10.18 -10.15 -7.41
C VAL A 74 10.48 -9.36 -6.13
N ALA A 75 10.70 -10.10 -5.05
CA ALA A 75 11.11 -9.64 -3.73
C ALA A 75 12.54 -10.08 -3.42
N VAL A 76 13.31 -9.19 -2.79
CA VAL A 76 14.68 -9.51 -2.35
C VAL A 76 14.69 -9.84 -0.86
N PHE A 77 15.21 -11.02 -0.56
CA PHE A 77 15.52 -11.47 0.79
C PHE A 77 17.03 -11.47 1.01
N MET A 78 17.47 -11.19 2.24
CA MET A 78 18.87 -11.22 2.63
C MET A 78 19.05 -12.13 3.85
N ARG A 79 20.12 -12.92 3.86
CA ARG A 79 20.58 -13.64 5.04
C ARG A 79 21.62 -12.79 5.78
N PRO A 80 21.33 -12.25 6.99
CA PRO A 80 22.24 -11.33 7.68
C PRO A 80 23.61 -11.94 8.02
N GLU A 81 23.65 -13.26 8.24
CA GLU A 81 24.83 -13.99 8.67
C GLU A 81 25.87 -14.15 7.55
N THR A 82 25.42 -14.27 6.29
CA THR A 82 26.28 -14.52 5.13
C THR A 82 26.28 -13.38 4.11
N GLY A 83 25.30 -12.48 4.17
CA GLY A 83 25.05 -11.47 3.15
C GLY A 83 24.43 -12.02 1.86
N GLU A 84 24.06 -13.29 1.82
CA GLU A 84 23.43 -13.90 0.65
C GLU A 84 22.09 -13.22 0.33
N ARG A 85 21.83 -13.05 -0.98
CA ARG A 85 20.58 -12.47 -1.49
C ARG A 85 19.78 -13.51 -2.26
N SER A 86 18.48 -13.58 -2.01
CA SER A 86 17.56 -14.46 -2.74
C SER A 86 16.44 -13.64 -3.36
N TYR A 87 16.20 -13.88 -4.64
CA TYR A 87 15.14 -13.26 -5.43
C TYR A 87 13.98 -14.24 -5.54
N ARG A 88 12.79 -13.85 -5.07
CA ARG A 88 11.60 -14.70 -5.17
C ARG A 88 10.41 -13.96 -5.75
N GLU A 89 9.67 -14.65 -6.60
CA GLU A 89 8.44 -14.15 -7.18
C GLU A 89 7.35 -13.93 -6.11
N LEU A 90 6.54 -12.89 -6.28
CA LEU A 90 5.40 -12.53 -5.41
C LEU A 90 4.05 -12.98 -5.95
#